data_AF-A0A1X6YRP0-F1
#
_entry.id   AF-A0A1X6YRP0-F1
#
_cell.length_a   1.000
_cell.length_b   1.000
_cell.length_c   1.000
_cell.angle_alpha   90.00
_cell.angle_beta   90.00
_cell.angle_gamma   90.00
#
_symmetry.space_group_name_H-M   'P 1'
#
loop_
_entity.id
_entity.type
_entity.pdbx_description
1 polymer ?
#
loop_
_entity_poly.entity_id
_entity_poly.type
_entity_poly.pdbx_seq_one_letter_code
_entity_poly.pdbx_strand_id
1 'polypeptide(L)'
;MDSYLQVVTHPFLWIAAGFVVLFYLVQMLVSWDSSKDDQSRHLRTSPSEMLIRWLKGNYVPTILLTTALLAILALGFYLFDIARAVHNMVGLLLDQTRDIRAGEADLSDSSDTLRDLAHGSALLLGVLAAAATIFFSVIRVWINDRNIRATEDGLVTDRINKAVEGLGKFTEFKTTQKLAGGSFQTVEETKPDLVVRIGSIQALERIAEDSERDRERIVVLLTEYIRENAR
;
A
#
# COMPACT_ATOMS: atom_id res chain seq x y z
N MET A 1 -8.86 -27.17 -29.97
CA MET A 1 -8.20 -25.87 -30.29
C MET A 1 -9.23 -24.76 -30.47
N ASP A 2 -10.45 -25.09 -30.91
CA ASP A 2 -11.50 -24.12 -31.25
C ASP A 2 -12.16 -23.40 -30.06
N SER A 3 -12.19 -24.03 -28.88
CA SER A 3 -12.80 -23.44 -27.68
C SER A 3 -12.02 -22.23 -27.13
N TYR A 4 -10.69 -22.23 -27.26
CA TYR A 4 -9.84 -21.09 -26.88
C TYR A 4 -9.99 -19.92 -27.85
N LEU A 5 -10.16 -20.21 -29.14
CA LEU A 5 -10.38 -19.20 -30.17
C LEU A 5 -11.71 -18.46 -29.93
N GLN A 6 -12.79 -19.15 -29.56
CA GLN A 6 -14.09 -18.52 -29.30
C GLN A 6 -14.07 -17.53 -28.12
N VAL A 7 -13.35 -17.85 -27.04
CA VAL A 7 -13.22 -16.94 -25.88
C VAL A 7 -12.38 -15.70 -26.25
N VAL A 8 -11.31 -15.87 -27.02
CA VAL A 8 -10.41 -14.77 -27.41
C VAL A 8 -11.02 -13.88 -28.50
N THR A 9 -11.86 -14.41 -29.38
CA THR A 9 -12.55 -13.63 -30.42
C THR A 9 -13.83 -12.98 -29.93
N HIS A 10 -14.22 -13.17 -28.67
CA HIS A 10 -15.47 -12.60 -28.16
C HIS A 10 -15.39 -11.06 -28.20
N PRO A 11 -16.30 -10.36 -28.89
CA PRO A 11 -16.21 -8.90 -29.08
C PRO A 11 -16.20 -8.13 -27.76
N PHE A 12 -16.76 -8.70 -26.69
CA PHE A 12 -16.76 -8.13 -25.35
C PHE A 12 -15.40 -8.14 -24.66
N LEU A 13 -14.51 -9.10 -24.97
CA LEU A 13 -13.16 -9.14 -24.42
C LEU A 13 -12.33 -7.97 -24.98
N TRP A 14 -12.48 -7.68 -26.27
CA TRP A 14 -11.84 -6.54 -26.92
C TRP A 14 -12.41 -5.19 -26.48
N ILE A 15 -13.71 -5.12 -26.16
CA ILE A 15 -14.32 -3.92 -25.56
C ILE A 15 -13.77 -3.69 -24.15
N ALA A 16 -13.69 -4.73 -23.32
CA ALA A 16 -13.13 -4.63 -21.97
C ALA A 16 -11.63 -4.27 -22.00
N ALA A 17 -10.85 -4.94 -22.85
CA ALA A 17 -9.44 -4.62 -23.07
C ALA A 17 -9.26 -3.19 -23.60
N GLY A 18 -10.12 -2.77 -24.54
CA GLY A 18 -10.15 -1.40 -25.06
C GLY A 18 -10.46 -0.37 -23.97
N PHE A 19 -11.38 -0.67 -23.05
CA PHE A 19 -11.68 0.19 -21.91
C PHE A 19 -10.51 0.30 -20.93
N VAL A 20 -9.80 -0.81 -20.68
CA VAL A 20 -8.60 -0.83 -19.84
C VAL A 20 -7.47 -0.02 -20.49
N VAL A 21 -7.25 -0.17 -21.80
CA VAL A 21 -6.25 0.60 -22.55
C VAL A 21 -6.60 2.08 -22.62
N LEU A 22 -7.88 2.41 -22.88
CA LEU A 22 -8.37 3.79 -22.88
C LEU A 22 -8.19 4.43 -21.50
N PHE A 23 -8.50 3.68 -20.44
CA PHE A 23 -8.29 4.12 -19.06
C PHE A 23 -6.81 4.38 -18.77
N TYR A 24 -5.91 3.48 -19.20
CA TYR A 24 -4.46 3.66 -19.04
C TYR A 24 -3.92 4.82 -19.89
N LEU A 25 -4.47 5.06 -21.08
CA LEU A 25 -4.14 6.21 -21.93
C LEU A 25 -4.60 7.52 -21.31
N VAL A 26 -5.80 7.57 -20.74
CA VAL A 26 -6.29 8.74 -20.00
C VAL A 26 -5.39 9.00 -18.78
N GLN A 27 -4.97 7.96 -18.08
CA GLN A 27 -4.01 8.09 -16.99
C GLN A 27 -2.64 8.61 -17.47
N MET A 28 -2.10 8.04 -18.53
CA MET A 28 -0.84 8.46 -19.13
C MET A 28 -0.90 9.93 -19.53
N LEU A 29 -2.00 10.36 -20.16
CA LEU A 29 -2.23 11.75 -20.55
C LEU A 29 -2.28 12.69 -19.34
N VAL A 30 -2.98 12.29 -18.27
CA VAL A 30 -3.09 13.09 -17.03
C VAL A 30 -1.76 13.15 -16.26
N SER A 31 -0.94 12.09 -16.32
CA SER A 31 0.39 12.04 -15.68
C SER A 31 1.50 12.71 -16.48
N TRP A 32 1.35 12.81 -17.81
CA TRP A 32 2.37 13.37 -18.69
C TRP A 32 2.47 14.91 -18.58
N ASP A 33 1.38 15.56 -18.20
CA ASP A 33 1.28 16.98 -17.87
C ASP A 33 1.77 17.29 -16.43
N SER A 34 2.93 16.72 -16.07
CA SER A 34 3.60 16.89 -14.77
C SER A 34 4.99 17.51 -14.90
N SER A 35 5.43 17.90 -16.10
CA SER A 35 6.80 18.38 -16.30
C SER A 35 6.94 19.86 -16.60
N LYS A 36 5.89 20.60 -16.98
CA LYS A 36 6.03 22.03 -17.29
C LYS A 36 4.81 22.83 -16.87
N ASP A 37 5.09 24.05 -16.43
CA ASP A 37 4.16 25.17 -16.20
C ASP A 37 3.54 25.28 -14.80
N ASP A 38 4.43 25.43 -13.82
CA ASP A 38 4.30 26.57 -12.90
C ASP A 38 4.68 27.84 -13.69
N GLN A 39 3.70 28.53 -14.29
CA GLN A 39 3.69 29.97 -14.62
C GLN A 39 2.69 30.34 -15.73
N SER A 40 1.39 30.07 -15.52
CA SER A 40 0.37 30.91 -16.20
C SER A 40 -0.90 30.94 -15.39
N ARG A 41 -0.86 31.89 -14.45
CA ARG A 41 -1.95 32.41 -13.67
C ARG A 41 -3.03 33.02 -14.58
N HIS A 42 -4.28 32.70 -14.23
CA HIS A 42 -5.53 33.34 -14.65
C HIS A 42 -5.92 33.11 -16.11
N LEU A 43 -6.95 32.29 -16.33
CA LEU A 43 -8.08 32.55 -17.24
C LEU A 43 -9.14 31.46 -17.04
N ARG A 44 -10.35 31.88 -16.65
CA ARG A 44 -11.64 31.16 -16.65
C ARG A 44 -11.62 29.68 -16.18
N THR A 45 -11.95 29.48 -14.91
CA THR A 45 -12.23 28.14 -14.34
C THR A 45 -13.48 27.52 -14.99
N SER A 46 -13.26 26.65 -15.96
CA SER A 46 -14.27 25.73 -16.49
C SER A 46 -14.57 24.63 -15.44
N PRO A 47 -15.80 24.09 -15.34
CA PRO A 47 -16.14 23.01 -14.39
C PRO A 47 -15.21 21.78 -14.48
N SER A 48 -14.61 21.52 -15.65
CA SER A 48 -13.67 20.42 -15.85
C SER A 48 -12.33 20.60 -15.15
N GLU A 49 -11.84 21.83 -14.97
CA GLU A 49 -10.54 22.08 -14.32
C GLU A 49 -10.59 21.87 -12.81
N MET A 50 -11.74 22.14 -12.19
CA MET A 50 -11.95 21.90 -10.76
C MET A 50 -11.90 20.40 -10.45
N LEU A 51 -12.46 19.60 -11.34
CA LEU A 51 -12.46 18.14 -11.28
C LEU A 51 -11.04 17.60 -11.48
N ILE A 52 -10.27 18.14 -12.43
CA ILE A 52 -8.87 17.76 -12.67
C ILE A 52 -7.97 18.07 -11.47
N ARG A 53 -8.12 19.23 -10.82
CA ARG A 53 -7.34 19.56 -9.61
C ARG A 53 -7.66 18.65 -8.43
N TRP A 54 -8.94 18.34 -8.24
CA TRP A 54 -9.39 17.38 -7.23
C TRP A 54 -8.87 15.97 -7.52
N LEU A 55 -8.90 15.55 -8.80
CA LEU A 55 -8.36 14.28 -9.25
C LEU A 55 -6.83 14.20 -9.08
N LYS A 56 -6.09 15.29 -9.38
CA LYS A 56 -4.64 15.39 -9.15
C LYS A 56 -4.29 15.30 -7.65
N GLY A 57 -5.07 15.94 -6.77
CA GLY A 57 -4.88 15.87 -5.32
C GLY A 57 -5.22 14.51 -4.71
N ASN A 58 -6.13 13.76 -5.32
CA ASN A 58 -6.63 12.48 -4.83
C ASN A 58 -6.42 11.35 -5.85
N TYR A 59 -5.31 11.38 -6.60
CA TYR A 59 -5.08 10.46 -7.73
C TYR A 59 -4.91 9.00 -7.27
N VAL A 60 -4.16 8.76 -6.20
CA VAL A 60 -3.95 7.40 -5.67
C VAL A 60 -5.26 6.72 -5.26
N PRO A 61 -6.12 7.33 -4.41
CA PRO A 61 -7.37 6.69 -4.02
C PRO A 61 -8.39 6.60 -5.16
N THR A 62 -8.40 7.53 -6.12
CA THR A 62 -9.29 7.43 -7.29
C THR A 62 -8.87 6.30 -8.23
N ILE A 63 -7.57 6.09 -8.42
CA ILE A 63 -7.03 4.94 -9.19
C ILE A 63 -7.35 3.62 -8.48
N LEU A 64 -7.20 3.55 -7.16
CA LEU A 64 -7.52 2.35 -6.41
C LEU A 64 -9.01 2.03 -6.42
N LEU A 65 -9.87 3.03 -6.25
CA LEU A 65 -11.32 2.84 -6.32
C LEU A 65 -11.80 2.42 -7.70
N THR A 66 -11.27 3.02 -8.76
CA THR A 66 -11.61 2.65 -10.14
C THR A 66 -11.11 1.25 -10.50
N THR A 67 -9.89 0.91 -10.11
CA THR A 67 -9.34 -0.45 -10.27
C THR A 67 -10.14 -1.47 -9.45
N ALA A 68 -10.56 -1.12 -8.24
CA ALA A 68 -11.42 -1.94 -7.40
C ALA A 68 -12.81 -2.15 -8.00
N LEU A 69 -13.42 -1.09 -8.51
CA LEU A 69 -14.70 -1.16 -9.19
C LEU A 69 -14.61 -2.08 -10.42
N LEU A 70 -13.58 -1.91 -11.25
CA LEU A 70 -13.35 -2.76 -12.42
C LEU A 70 -13.11 -4.22 -12.03
N ALA A 71 -12.33 -4.47 -10.98
CA ALA A 71 -12.10 -5.81 -10.45
C ALA A 71 -13.40 -6.46 -9.95
N ILE A 72 -14.22 -5.73 -9.20
CA ILE A 72 -15.53 -6.21 -8.70
C ILE A 72 -16.48 -6.52 -9.87
N LEU A 73 -16.54 -5.63 -10.87
CA LEU A 73 -17.35 -5.85 -12.07
C LEU A 73 -16.89 -7.07 -12.86
N ALA A 74 -15.58 -7.25 -13.02
CA ALA A 74 -15.02 -8.45 -13.65
C ALA A 74 -15.38 -9.72 -12.85
N LEU A 75 -15.22 -9.69 -11.53
CA LEU A 75 -15.51 -10.81 -10.64
C LEU A 75 -17.00 -11.20 -10.70
N GLY A 76 -17.90 -10.20 -10.66
CA GLY A 76 -19.34 -10.40 -10.78
C GLY A 76 -19.74 -10.96 -12.15
N PHE A 77 -19.13 -10.48 -13.22
CA PHE A 77 -19.34 -11.01 -14.57
C PHE A 77 -18.90 -12.47 -14.69
N TYR A 78 -17.71 -12.82 -14.18
CA TYR A 78 -17.22 -14.20 -14.18
C TYR A 78 -18.08 -15.15 -13.34
N LEU A 79 -18.59 -14.69 -12.18
CA LEU A 79 -19.55 -15.45 -11.38
C LEU A 79 -20.84 -15.76 -12.14
N PHE A 80 -21.34 -14.78 -12.92
CA PHE A 80 -22.51 -14.96 -13.76
C PHE A 80 -22.26 -15.98 -14.89
N ASP A 81 -21.08 -15.95 -15.50
CA ASP A 81 -20.71 -16.89 -16.56
C ASP A 81 -20.57 -18.33 -16.03
N ILE A 82 -19.96 -18.51 -14.85
CA ILE A 82 -19.88 -19.80 -14.16
C ILE A 82 -21.29 -20.32 -13.81
N ALA A 83 -22.19 -19.46 -13.32
CA ALA A 83 -23.55 -19.86 -13.00
C ALA A 83 -24.30 -20.35 -14.25
N ARG A 84 -24.11 -19.70 -15.40
CA ARG A 84 -24.66 -20.14 -16.68
C ARG A 84 -24.06 -21.48 -17.13
N ALA A 85 -22.74 -21.65 -17.01
CA ALA A 85 -22.06 -22.89 -17.37
C ALA A 85 -22.58 -24.09 -16.56
N VAL A 86 -22.77 -23.91 -15.25
CA VAL A 86 -23.34 -24.94 -14.37
C VAL A 86 -24.78 -25.25 -14.75
N HIS A 87 -25.60 -24.23 -15.04
CA HIS A 87 -26.98 -24.44 -15.47
C HIS A 87 -27.07 -25.27 -16.75
N ASN A 88 -26.18 -25.02 -17.73
CA ASN A 88 -26.09 -25.82 -18.95
C ASN A 88 -25.68 -27.26 -18.66
N MET A 89 -24.71 -27.49 -17.77
CA MET A 89 -24.26 -28.83 -17.38
C MET A 89 -25.38 -29.65 -16.73
N VAL A 90 -26.15 -29.01 -15.83
CA VAL A 90 -27.31 -29.64 -15.17
C VAL A 90 -28.40 -29.95 -16.19
N GLY A 91 -28.65 -29.06 -17.15
CA GLY A 91 -29.59 -29.28 -18.25
C GLY A 91 -29.23 -30.51 -19.08
N LEU A 92 -27.95 -30.65 -19.47
CA LEU A 92 -27.47 -31.81 -20.22
C LEU A 92 -27.63 -33.12 -19.43
N LEU A 93 -27.32 -33.11 -18.13
CA LEU A 93 -27.50 -34.30 -17.27
C LEU A 93 -28.98 -34.69 -17.10
N LEU A 94 -29.87 -33.70 -17.00
CA LEU A 94 -31.32 -33.92 -16.90
C LEU A 94 -31.89 -34.51 -18.20
N ASP A 95 -31.48 -33.96 -19.35
CA ASP A 95 -31.91 -34.45 -20.66
C ASP A 95 -31.33 -35.85 -20.93
N GLN A 96 -30.07 -36.08 -20.59
CA GLN A 96 -29.45 -37.40 -20.65
C GLN A 96 -30.17 -38.43 -19.77
N THR A 97 -30.57 -38.05 -18.54
CA THR A 97 -31.36 -38.93 -17.66
C THR A 97 -32.72 -39.29 -18.29
N ARG A 98 -33.29 -38.37 -19.06
CA ARG A 98 -34.53 -38.57 -19.81
C ARG A 98 -34.33 -39.52 -21.00
N ASP A 99 -33.23 -39.38 -21.74
CA ASP A 99 -32.91 -40.19 -22.92
C ASP A 99 -32.45 -41.61 -22.57
N ILE A 100 -31.70 -41.78 -21.47
CA ILE A 100 -31.40 -43.10 -20.90
C ILE A 100 -32.69 -43.82 -20.52
N ARG A 101 -33.67 -43.08 -19.96
CA ARG A 101 -34.99 -43.63 -19.63
C ARG A 101 -35.82 -43.94 -20.86
N ALA A 102 -35.57 -43.27 -21.99
CA ALA A 102 -36.17 -43.56 -23.29
C ALA A 102 -35.45 -44.71 -24.03
N GLY A 103 -34.26 -45.13 -23.57
CA GLY A 103 -33.47 -46.22 -24.15
C GLY A 103 -32.58 -45.83 -25.33
N GLU A 104 -32.39 -44.53 -25.58
CA GLU A 104 -31.76 -44.01 -26.81
C GLU A 104 -30.38 -43.36 -26.56
N ALA A 105 -29.94 -43.26 -25.30
CA ALA A 105 -28.73 -42.51 -24.94
C ALA A 105 -27.42 -43.32 -25.10
N ASP A 106 -26.44 -42.72 -25.79
CA ASP A 106 -25.04 -43.16 -25.77
C ASP A 106 -24.31 -42.54 -24.56
N LEU A 107 -23.80 -43.41 -23.69
CA LEU A 107 -23.14 -43.02 -22.43
C LEU A 107 -21.74 -42.41 -22.65
N SER A 108 -21.09 -42.67 -23.78
CA SER A 108 -19.72 -42.23 -24.04
C SER A 108 -19.64 -40.72 -24.36
N ASP A 109 -20.44 -40.25 -25.31
CA ASP A 109 -20.47 -38.86 -25.81
C ASP A 109 -20.78 -37.82 -24.72
N SER A 110 -21.68 -38.18 -23.80
CA SER A 110 -22.04 -37.33 -22.67
C SER A 110 -20.89 -37.18 -21.67
N SER A 111 -20.14 -38.25 -21.41
CA SER A 111 -19.04 -38.22 -20.43
C SER A 111 -17.88 -37.35 -20.88
N ASP A 112 -17.60 -37.33 -22.19
CA ASP A 112 -16.56 -36.50 -22.79
C ASP A 112 -16.98 -35.01 -22.77
N THR A 113 -18.23 -34.71 -23.14
CA THR A 113 -18.77 -33.34 -23.11
C THR A 113 -18.81 -32.76 -21.69
N LEU A 114 -19.21 -33.57 -20.69
CA LEU A 114 -19.21 -33.16 -19.29
C LEU A 114 -17.79 -32.91 -18.77
N ARG A 115 -16.84 -33.76 -19.13
CA ARG A 115 -15.46 -33.63 -18.69
C ARG A 115 -14.80 -32.37 -19.25
N ASP A 116 -15.02 -32.06 -20.52
CA ASP A 116 -14.50 -30.84 -21.15
C ASP A 116 -15.10 -29.57 -20.53
N LEU A 117 -16.40 -29.56 -20.26
CA LEU A 117 -17.08 -28.44 -19.59
C LEU A 117 -16.62 -28.29 -18.11
N ALA A 118 -16.42 -29.41 -17.41
CA ALA A 118 -15.89 -29.43 -16.05
C ALA A 118 -14.46 -28.89 -15.99
N HIS A 119 -13.59 -29.26 -16.94
CA HIS A 119 -12.24 -28.71 -17.03
C HIS A 119 -12.24 -27.21 -17.35
N GLY A 120 -13.09 -26.76 -18.27
CA GLY A 120 -13.22 -25.34 -18.61
C GLY A 120 -13.67 -24.48 -17.42
N SER A 121 -14.70 -24.91 -16.69
CA SER A 121 -15.18 -24.19 -15.51
C SER A 121 -14.18 -24.21 -14.35
N ALA A 122 -13.47 -25.32 -14.13
CA ALA A 122 -12.42 -25.42 -13.11
C ALA A 122 -11.25 -24.48 -13.38
N LEU A 123 -10.81 -24.35 -14.64
CA LEU A 123 -9.77 -23.41 -15.04
C LEU A 123 -10.20 -21.95 -14.82
N LEU A 124 -11.44 -21.61 -15.18
CA LEU A 124 -11.98 -20.26 -14.96
C LEU A 124 -12.06 -19.91 -13.48
N LEU A 125 -12.49 -20.84 -12.62
CA LEU A 125 -12.47 -20.67 -11.17
C LEU A 125 -11.05 -20.44 -10.62
N GLY A 126 -10.06 -21.18 -11.14
CA GLY A 126 -8.66 -20.99 -10.76
C GLY A 126 -8.11 -19.62 -11.16
N VAL A 127 -8.39 -19.17 -12.39
CA VAL A 127 -8.01 -17.83 -12.88
C VAL A 127 -8.69 -16.74 -12.05
N LEU A 128 -9.96 -16.93 -11.67
CA LEU A 128 -10.70 -16.01 -10.80
C LEU A 128 -10.04 -15.88 -9.43
N ALA A 129 -9.68 -17.00 -8.81
CA ALA A 129 -9.01 -17.01 -7.51
C ALA A 129 -7.65 -16.29 -7.57
N ALA A 130 -6.89 -16.49 -8.65
CA ALA A 130 -5.62 -15.81 -8.88
C ALA A 130 -5.81 -14.29 -9.06
N ALA A 131 -6.79 -13.88 -9.87
CA ALA A 131 -7.10 -12.47 -10.10
C ALA A 131 -7.54 -11.75 -8.81
N ALA A 132 -8.39 -12.40 -8.01
CA ALA A 132 -8.81 -11.88 -6.70
C ALA A 132 -7.63 -11.71 -5.73
N THR A 133 -6.68 -12.66 -5.75
CA THR A 133 -5.47 -12.60 -4.92
C THR A 133 -4.58 -11.42 -5.30
N ILE A 134 -4.35 -11.21 -6.60
CA ILE A 134 -3.56 -10.08 -7.11
C ILE A 134 -4.21 -8.75 -6.70
N PHE A 135 -5.53 -8.65 -6.88
CA PHE A 135 -6.29 -7.46 -6.50
C PHE A 135 -6.16 -7.13 -5.01
N PHE A 136 -6.37 -8.14 -4.15
CA PHE A 136 -6.24 -7.96 -2.71
C PHE A 136 -4.81 -7.60 -2.29
N SER A 137 -3.80 -8.15 -2.97
CA SER A 137 -2.39 -7.83 -2.75
C SER A 137 -2.10 -6.34 -2.94
N VAL A 138 -2.63 -5.72 -4.02
CA VAL A 138 -2.43 -4.28 -4.29
C VAL A 138 -3.04 -3.41 -3.19
N ILE A 139 -4.27 -3.72 -2.76
CA ILE A 139 -4.91 -3.00 -1.64
C ILE A 139 -4.06 -3.14 -0.37
N ARG A 140 -3.59 -4.35 -0.08
CA ARG A 140 -2.76 -4.63 1.08
C ARG A 140 -1.47 -3.81 1.06
N VAL A 141 -0.79 -3.73 -0.08
CA VAL A 141 0.43 -2.92 -0.26
C VAL A 141 0.14 -1.44 -0.03
N TRP A 142 -0.97 -0.92 -0.56
CA TRP A 142 -1.33 0.49 -0.37
C TRP A 142 -1.65 0.83 1.09
N ILE A 143 -2.43 -0.01 1.77
CA ILE A 143 -2.70 0.16 3.22
C ILE A 143 -1.38 0.13 4.00
N ASN A 144 -0.46 -0.77 3.62
CA ASN A 144 0.83 -0.89 4.26
C ASN A 144 1.71 0.34 4.05
N ASP A 145 1.75 0.93 2.84
CA ASP A 145 2.46 2.20 2.58
C ASP A 145 1.97 3.32 3.51
N ARG A 146 0.64 3.41 3.72
CA ARG A 146 0.07 4.43 4.61
C ARG A 146 0.44 4.21 6.07
N ASN A 147 0.47 2.95 6.51
CA ASN A 147 0.89 2.59 7.87
C ASN A 147 2.38 2.82 8.10
N ILE A 148 3.23 2.60 7.09
CA ILE A 148 4.67 2.84 7.15
C ILE A 148 4.94 4.32 7.41
N ARG A 149 4.30 5.24 6.69
CA ARG A 149 4.49 6.69 6.89
C ARG A 149 4.13 7.15 8.32
N ALA A 150 3.05 6.63 8.88
CA ALA A 150 2.68 6.92 10.26
C ALA A 150 3.66 6.32 11.28
N THR A 151 4.24 5.16 10.97
CA THR A 151 5.25 4.49 11.80
C THR A 151 6.60 5.22 11.73
N GLU A 152 7.00 5.69 10.55
CA GLU A 152 8.21 6.50 10.34
C GLU A 152 8.16 7.80 11.16
N ASP A 153 7.02 8.49 11.15
CA ASP A 153 6.81 9.71 11.93
C ASP A 153 6.86 9.47 13.44
N GLY A 154 6.31 8.35 13.91
CA GLY A 154 6.44 7.90 15.30
C GLY A 154 7.90 7.62 15.67
N LEU A 155 8.63 6.92 14.80
CA LEU A 155 10.03 6.56 15.04
C LEU A 155 10.95 7.78 15.13
N VAL A 156 10.73 8.80 14.29
CA VAL A 156 11.49 10.06 14.36
C VAL A 156 11.19 10.79 15.68
N THR A 157 9.91 10.86 16.07
CA THR A 157 9.50 11.46 17.35
C THR A 157 10.15 10.75 18.55
N ASP A 158 10.16 9.42 18.54
CA ASP A 158 10.77 8.62 19.61
C ASP A 158 12.29 8.81 19.66
N ARG A 159 12.96 8.89 18.50
CA ARG A 159 14.40 9.20 18.42
C ARG A 159 14.71 10.58 19.01
N ILE A 160 13.88 11.58 18.75
CA ILE A 160 14.02 12.92 19.33
C ILE A 160 13.85 12.88 20.85
N ASN A 161 12.78 12.25 21.34
CA ASN A 161 12.52 12.15 22.79
C ASN A 161 13.67 11.45 23.53
N LYS A 162 14.16 10.34 22.99
CA LYS A 162 15.29 9.61 23.58
C LYS A 162 16.58 10.43 23.61
N ALA A 163 16.83 11.23 22.58
CA ALA A 163 17.97 12.14 22.58
C ALA A 163 17.79 13.28 23.60
N VAL A 164 16.57 13.82 23.75
CA VAL A 164 16.24 14.82 24.78
C VAL A 164 16.44 14.27 26.18
N GLU A 165 16.01 13.04 26.46
CA GLU A 165 16.25 12.37 27.75
C GLU A 165 17.74 12.30 28.07
N GLY A 166 18.58 12.01 27.06
CA GLY A 166 20.03 11.97 27.22
C GLY A 166 20.65 13.33 27.53
N LEU A 167 20.08 14.45 27.05
CA LEU A 167 20.52 15.80 27.44
C LEU A 167 20.31 16.09 28.94
N GLY A 168 19.28 15.48 29.52
CA GLY A 168 18.93 15.61 30.93
C GLY A 168 19.64 14.63 31.87
N LYS A 169 20.52 13.75 31.38
CA LYS A 169 21.11 12.71 32.22
C LYS A 169 22.19 13.25 33.16
N PHE A 170 22.10 12.85 34.43
CA PHE A 170 23.09 13.11 35.47
C PHE A 170 23.69 11.77 35.93
N THR A 171 24.99 11.78 36.22
CA THR A 171 25.72 10.62 36.71
C THR A 171 26.33 10.94 38.07
N GLU A 172 26.19 10.00 39.00
CA GLU A 172 26.77 10.09 40.34
C GLU A 172 28.23 9.65 40.28
N PHE A 173 29.15 10.56 40.59
CA PHE A 173 30.57 10.28 40.66
C PHE A 173 30.96 10.04 42.11
N LYS A 174 31.50 8.85 42.41
CA LYS A 174 32.07 8.53 43.73
C LYS A 174 33.57 8.77 43.66
N THR A 175 34.04 9.88 44.24
CA THR A 175 35.47 10.18 44.33
C THR A 175 35.97 9.86 45.74
N THR A 176 37.05 9.09 45.84
CA THR A 176 37.67 8.76 47.13
C THR A 176 38.80 9.75 47.38
N GLN A 177 38.60 10.66 48.34
CA GLN A 177 39.61 11.66 48.68
C GLN A 177 40.39 11.21 49.92
N LYS A 178 41.71 11.30 49.86
CA LYS A 178 42.59 11.02 50.99
C LYS A 178 42.67 12.27 51.88
N LEU A 179 42.16 12.18 53.10
CA LEU A 179 42.21 13.26 54.08
C LEU A 179 43.61 13.36 54.70
N ALA A 180 43.93 14.52 55.26
CA ALA A 180 45.23 14.86 55.86
C ALA A 180 45.69 13.91 57.00
N GLY A 181 44.80 13.05 57.51
CA GLY A 181 45.08 12.02 58.52
C GLY A 181 45.29 10.60 57.99
N GLY A 182 45.38 10.38 56.66
CA GLY A 182 45.55 9.05 56.08
C GLY A 182 44.26 8.22 55.95
N SER A 183 43.12 8.77 56.37
CA SER A 183 41.79 8.20 56.10
C SER A 183 41.31 8.53 54.69
N PHE A 184 40.51 7.64 54.10
CA PHE A 184 39.85 7.84 52.82
C PHE A 184 38.38 8.18 53.08
N GLN A 185 37.90 9.29 52.52
CA GLN A 185 36.47 9.64 52.52
C GLN A 185 35.95 9.55 51.10
N THR A 186 34.84 8.82 50.91
CA THR A 186 34.12 8.79 49.64
C THR A 186 33.18 9.99 49.60
N VAL A 187 33.39 10.88 48.63
CA VAL A 187 32.51 12.00 48.32
C VAL A 187 31.69 11.61 47.10
N GLU A 188 30.37 11.61 47.24
CA GLU A 188 29.43 11.38 46.15
C GLU A 188 29.04 12.75 45.56
N GLU A 189 29.34 12.96 44.28
CA GLU A 189 29.07 14.19 43.56
C GLU A 189 28.22 13.90 42.33
N THR A 190 27.01 14.45 42.28
CA THR A 190 26.12 14.31 41.13
C THR A 190 26.43 15.40 40.11
N LYS A 191 26.94 15.01 38.94
CA LYS A 191 27.26 15.94 37.84
C LYS A 191 26.52 15.54 36.56
N PRO A 192 26.24 16.50 35.67
CA PRO A 192 25.89 16.22 34.29
C PRO A 192 26.75 15.13 33.64
N ASP A 193 26.12 14.15 33.01
CA ASP A 193 26.86 13.17 32.22
C ASP A 193 27.24 13.78 30.87
N LEU A 194 28.44 14.37 30.81
CA LEU A 194 28.92 15.06 29.62
C LEU A 194 29.00 14.14 28.39
N VAL A 195 29.36 12.86 28.58
CA VAL A 195 29.48 11.90 27.47
C VAL A 195 28.10 11.61 26.88
N VAL A 196 27.10 11.40 27.73
CA VAL A 196 25.72 11.15 27.27
C VAL A 196 25.12 12.40 26.64
N ARG A 197 25.41 13.59 27.18
CA ARG A 197 24.97 14.87 26.59
C ARG A 197 25.56 15.08 25.19
N ILE A 198 26.86 14.88 25.01
CA ILE A 198 27.53 15.01 23.70
C ILE A 198 26.94 14.01 22.70
N GLY A 199 26.76 12.74 23.10
CA GLY A 199 26.14 11.73 22.24
C GLY A 199 24.69 12.07 21.86
N SER A 200 23.96 12.72 22.75
CA SER A 200 22.58 13.17 22.51
C SER A 200 22.52 14.35 21.54
N ILE A 201 23.44 15.31 21.64
CA ILE A 201 23.57 16.43 20.69
C ILE A 201 23.90 15.90 19.29
N GLN A 202 24.85 14.96 19.17
CA GLN A 202 25.19 14.33 17.89
C GLN A 202 24.02 13.51 17.31
N ALA A 203 23.24 12.84 18.16
CA ALA A 203 22.04 12.13 17.73
C ALA A 203 20.98 13.09 17.17
N LEU A 204 20.78 14.24 17.82
CA LEU A 204 19.86 15.30 17.36
C LEU A 204 20.32 15.92 16.05
N GLU A 205 21.62 16.21 15.91
CA GLU A 205 22.22 16.70 14.66
C GLU A 205 21.92 15.75 13.50
N ARG A 206 22.18 14.45 13.66
CA ARG A 206 21.89 13.45 12.62
C ARG A 206 20.40 13.37 12.27
N ILE A 207 19.50 13.49 13.25
CA ILE A 207 18.05 13.50 12.97
C ILE A 207 17.65 14.76 12.19
N ALA A 208 18.27 15.91 12.47
CA ALA A 208 18.03 17.16 11.75
C ALA A 208 18.54 17.14 10.30
N GLU A 209 19.60 16.37 10.03
CA GLU A 209 20.07 16.08 8.67
C GLU A 209 19.14 15.11 7.94
N ASP A 210 18.68 14.04 8.62
CA ASP A 210 17.82 13.00 8.06
C ASP A 210 16.39 13.51 7.75
N SER A 211 15.88 14.51 8.51
CA SER A 211 14.51 15.02 8.41
C SER A 211 14.45 16.54 8.28
N GLU A 212 14.23 17.02 7.05
CA GLU A 212 14.00 18.45 6.78
C GLU A 212 12.79 19.01 7.55
N ARG A 213 11.75 18.20 7.74
CA ARG A 213 10.55 18.60 8.50
C ARG A 213 10.87 18.93 9.96
N ASP A 214 11.75 18.15 10.59
CA ASP A 214 12.01 18.23 12.03
C ASP A 214 13.24 19.09 12.38
N ARG A 215 14.04 19.43 11.37
CA ARG A 215 15.27 20.24 11.48
C ARG A 215 15.08 21.54 12.25
N GLU A 216 14.06 22.33 11.93
CA GLU A 216 13.82 23.63 12.58
C GLU A 216 13.54 23.45 14.09
N ARG A 217 12.69 22.48 14.43
CA ARG A 217 12.33 22.16 15.81
C ARG A 217 13.57 21.75 16.62
N ILE A 218 14.45 20.94 16.04
CA ILE A 218 15.67 20.46 16.70
C ILE A 218 16.65 21.62 16.95
N VAL A 219 16.85 22.51 15.98
CA VAL A 219 17.72 23.68 16.14
C VAL A 219 17.23 24.61 17.25
N VAL A 220 15.92 24.87 17.31
CA VAL A 220 15.30 25.68 18.37
C VAL A 220 15.52 25.02 19.74
N LEU A 221 15.29 23.72 19.85
CA LEU A 221 15.50 22.96 21.08
C LEU A 221 16.96 23.03 21.56
N LEU A 222 17.93 22.81 20.67
CA LEU A 222 19.36 22.89 21.00
C LEU A 222 19.76 24.32 21.40
N THR A 223 19.22 25.32 20.71
CA THR A 223 19.46 26.73 21.04
C THR A 223 18.93 27.08 22.42
N GLU A 224 17.73 26.61 22.75
CA GLU A 224 17.13 26.78 24.08
C GLU A 224 17.99 26.09 25.15
N TYR A 225 18.40 24.86 24.90
CA TYR A 225 19.26 24.11 25.81
C TYR A 225 20.58 24.83 26.09
N ILE A 226 21.27 25.31 25.05
CA ILE A 226 22.52 26.07 25.19
C ILE A 226 22.26 27.35 25.98
N ARG A 227 21.18 28.07 25.68
CA ARG A 227 20.80 29.30 26.38
C ARG A 227 20.56 29.09 27.87
N GLU A 228 19.93 27.98 28.26
CA GLU A 228 19.67 27.65 29.66
C GLU A 228 20.93 27.17 30.40
N ASN A 229 21.80 26.40 29.75
CA ASN A 229 23.01 25.84 30.40
C ASN A 229 24.23 26.78 30.35
N ALA A 230 24.20 27.85 29.55
CA ALA A 230 25.27 28.85 29.47
C ALA A 230 25.07 30.05 30.42
N ARG A 231 24.00 30.06 31.21
CA ARG A 231 23.78 31.03 32.30
C ARG A 231 24.52 30.61 33.56
#